data_AF-A0A9D7IJC6-F1
#
_entry.id   AF-A0A9D7IJC6-F1
#
_cell.length_a   1.000
_cell.length_b   1.000
_cell.length_c   1.000
_cell.angle_alpha   90.00
_cell.angle_beta   90.00
_cell.angle_gamma   90.00
#
_symmetry.space_group_name_H-M   'P 1'
#
loop_
_entity.id
_entity.type
_entity.pdbx_description
1 polymer ?
#
loop_
_entity_poly.entity_id
_entity_poly.type
_entity_poly.pdbx_seq_one_letter_code
_entity_poly.pdbx_strand_id
1 'polypeptide(L)'
;MKKICIDMAYGKGTASVHVPEGNLDKIFRVHPWEPLVQPTQAVEQSLLNPIGTPPLQELAQGRRDAVVVISDITRPVPNRLILPPILETLEQSGIPREKILILIATGMHRPNEGEELIELVGEEIAEKYRVENHSGTDREAHVDLGISEEGVPLLVDRRYIEADLRILTGLIEPHLMAGYSGGRKGVLPGVCSLETMKVMHGYKVIQHPLTVVGRLDDNPFHLTALRLTRQIGADFIVNVILNERRELTGVFSGDLDQAHRAGVAELEKFVVDEIEQPVDIVVGCSGGYPSTRPFTSASKGWWPPKKSSNLAERLSLPHISEKAWEVSLFSSGE
;
A
#
# COMPACT_ATOMS: atom_id res chain seq x y z
N MET A 1 1.41 -43.58 8.03
CA MET A 1 0.99 -42.26 8.55
C MET A 1 0.17 -41.54 7.50
N LYS A 2 -0.96 -40.94 7.88
CA LYS A 2 -1.77 -40.11 6.99
C LYS A 2 -1.00 -38.83 6.65
N LYS A 3 -1.04 -38.43 5.38
CA LYS A 3 -0.40 -37.21 4.88
C LYS A 3 -1.48 -36.26 4.40
N ILE A 4 -1.28 -34.98 4.65
CA ILE A 4 -2.07 -33.88 4.10
C ILE A 4 -1.33 -33.35 2.88
N CYS A 5 -2.05 -33.15 1.77
CA CYS A 5 -1.54 -32.54 0.54
C CYS A 5 -1.99 -31.08 0.50
N ILE A 6 -1.03 -30.18 0.30
CA ILE A 6 -1.24 -28.73 0.28
C ILE A 6 -0.72 -28.20 -1.05
N ASP A 7 -1.58 -27.55 -1.83
CA ASP A 7 -1.27 -27.08 -3.19
C ASP A 7 -0.89 -25.60 -3.18
N MET A 8 0.40 -25.32 -3.36
CA MET A 8 0.95 -23.98 -3.31
C MET A 8 1.21 -23.41 -4.70
N ALA A 9 1.02 -22.11 -4.89
CA ALA A 9 1.32 -21.44 -6.16
C ALA A 9 2.82 -21.54 -6.51
N TYR A 10 3.15 -22.01 -7.73
CA TYR A 10 4.53 -22.12 -8.20
C TYR A 10 4.63 -21.90 -9.72
N GLY A 11 5.38 -20.87 -10.12
CA GLY A 11 5.43 -20.45 -11.52
C GLY A 11 4.02 -20.19 -12.06
N LYS A 12 3.68 -20.74 -13.21
CA LYS A 12 2.32 -20.61 -13.79
C LYS A 12 1.30 -21.63 -13.24
N GLY A 13 1.72 -22.55 -12.38
CA GLY A 13 0.90 -23.66 -11.89
C GLY A 13 0.90 -23.76 -10.37
N THR A 14 0.83 -25.00 -9.89
CA THR A 14 0.87 -25.35 -8.47
C THR A 14 1.95 -26.40 -8.21
N ALA A 15 2.50 -26.39 -7.00
CA ALA A 15 3.36 -27.42 -6.47
C ALA A 15 2.74 -27.98 -5.19
N SER A 16 2.65 -29.31 -5.11
CA SER A 16 2.01 -29.98 -3.98
C SER A 16 3.02 -30.37 -2.91
N VAL A 17 2.80 -29.92 -1.68
CA VAL A 17 3.59 -30.27 -0.50
C VAL A 17 2.84 -31.32 0.30
N HIS A 18 3.53 -32.40 0.67
CA HIS A 18 2.94 -33.52 1.41
C HIS A 18 3.51 -33.59 2.82
N VAL A 19 2.64 -33.40 3.81
CA VAL A 19 3.03 -33.23 5.21
C VAL A 19 2.41 -34.35 6.05
N PRO A 20 3.16 -35.05 6.90
CA PRO A 20 2.56 -35.95 7.88
C PRO A 20 1.60 -35.19 8.80
N GLU A 21 0.38 -35.70 9.00
CA GLU A 21 -0.67 -35.00 9.76
C GLU A 21 -0.25 -34.60 11.18
N GLY A 22 0.59 -35.41 11.84
CA GLY A 22 1.12 -35.10 13.18
C GLY A 22 2.15 -33.97 13.25
N ASN A 23 2.67 -33.52 12.10
CA ASN A 23 3.66 -32.43 12.02
C ASN A 23 3.03 -31.12 11.55
N LEU A 24 1.75 -31.09 11.20
CA LEU A 24 1.07 -29.89 10.73
C LEU A 24 0.46 -29.15 11.92
N ASP A 25 0.95 -27.94 12.19
CA ASP A 25 0.38 -27.05 13.20
C ASP A 25 -0.81 -26.27 12.63
N LYS A 26 -0.56 -25.51 11.55
CA LYS A 26 -1.57 -24.65 10.93
C LYS A 26 -1.32 -24.43 9.44
N ILE A 27 -2.42 -24.27 8.68
CA ILE A 27 -2.40 -23.79 7.29
C ILE A 27 -3.00 -22.39 7.29
N PHE A 28 -2.19 -21.40 6.99
CA PHE A 28 -2.65 -20.04 6.81
C PHE A 28 -2.98 -19.76 5.34
N ARG A 29 -4.18 -19.23 5.10
CA ARG A 29 -4.68 -18.75 3.80
C ARG A 29 -5.36 -17.41 4.03
N VAL A 30 -5.32 -16.51 3.04
CA VAL A 30 -6.15 -15.31 3.07
C VAL A 30 -7.61 -15.73 3.15
N HIS A 31 -8.35 -15.16 4.10
CA HIS A 31 -9.78 -15.46 4.22
C HIS A 31 -10.54 -14.86 3.03
N PRO A 32 -11.46 -15.62 2.39
CA PRO A 32 -12.30 -15.06 1.34
C PRO A 32 -13.02 -13.81 1.82
N TRP A 33 -12.97 -12.77 1.01
CA TRP A 33 -13.60 -11.49 1.32
C TRP A 33 -14.54 -11.08 0.19
N GLU A 34 -15.81 -10.93 0.55
CA GLU A 34 -16.85 -10.47 -0.36
C GLU A 34 -16.60 -9.03 -0.83
N PRO A 35 -16.70 -8.76 -2.14
CA PRO A 35 -16.56 -7.42 -2.67
C PRO A 35 -17.75 -6.54 -2.28
N LEU A 36 -17.54 -5.22 -2.32
CA LEU A 36 -18.61 -4.24 -2.14
C LEU A 36 -19.64 -4.39 -3.26
N VAL A 37 -20.92 -4.37 -2.90
CA VAL A 37 -22.04 -4.50 -3.87
C VAL A 37 -22.12 -3.28 -4.79
N GLN A 38 -21.83 -2.08 -4.28
CA GLN A 38 -21.85 -0.83 -5.03
C GLN A 38 -20.54 -0.06 -4.81
N PRO A 39 -19.43 -0.48 -5.45
CA PRO A 39 -18.10 0.09 -5.24
C PRO A 39 -18.03 1.61 -5.44
N THR A 40 -18.62 2.13 -6.52
CA THR A 40 -18.61 3.58 -6.82
C THR A 40 -19.32 4.38 -5.73
N GLN A 41 -20.52 3.93 -5.31
CA GLN A 41 -21.27 4.56 -4.24
C GLN A 41 -20.50 4.50 -2.91
N ALA A 42 -19.76 3.42 -2.63
CA ALA A 42 -18.93 3.35 -1.44
C ALA A 42 -17.80 4.38 -1.45
N VAL A 43 -17.20 4.66 -2.61
CA VAL A 43 -16.22 5.76 -2.76
C VAL A 43 -16.90 7.09 -2.47
N GLU A 44 -18.00 7.41 -3.15
CA GLU A 44 -18.76 8.66 -2.94
C GLU A 44 -19.12 8.86 -1.46
N GLN A 45 -19.64 7.83 -0.79
CA GLN A 45 -19.99 7.89 0.63
C GLN A 45 -18.77 8.13 1.53
N SER A 46 -17.61 7.57 1.20
CA SER A 46 -16.38 7.81 1.94
C SER A 46 -15.87 9.25 1.81
N LEU A 47 -16.13 9.92 0.68
CA LEU A 47 -15.76 11.33 0.46
C LEU A 47 -16.68 12.28 1.25
N LEU A 48 -17.95 11.90 1.40
CA LEU A 48 -18.97 12.65 2.14
C LEU A 48 -18.87 12.44 3.66
N ASN A 49 -18.48 11.24 4.11
CA ASN A 49 -18.39 10.89 5.53
C ASN A 49 -16.98 10.38 5.89
N PRO A 50 -15.94 11.24 5.78
CA PRO A 50 -14.57 10.83 6.03
C PRO A 50 -14.26 10.63 7.52
N ILE A 51 -13.20 9.89 7.78
CA ILE A 51 -12.69 9.58 9.12
C ILE A 51 -11.70 10.67 9.52
N GLY A 52 -12.03 11.47 10.54
CA GLY A 52 -11.09 12.38 11.19
C GLY A 52 -10.82 13.70 10.45
N THR A 53 -11.56 14.03 9.39
CA THR A 53 -11.49 15.32 8.67
C THR A 53 -12.90 15.81 8.29
N PRO A 54 -13.06 17.07 7.86
CA PRO A 54 -14.22 17.49 7.08
C PRO A 54 -14.35 16.72 5.75
N PRO A 55 -15.56 16.67 5.14
CA PRO A 55 -15.80 16.14 3.79
C PRO A 55 -14.85 16.74 2.74
N LEU A 56 -14.50 15.95 1.72
CA LEU A 56 -13.59 16.43 0.66
C LEU A 56 -14.12 17.70 -0.02
N GLN A 57 -15.43 17.79 -0.22
CA GLN A 57 -16.08 18.97 -0.79
C GLN A 57 -15.78 20.23 0.04
N GLU A 58 -15.86 20.15 1.36
CA GLU A 58 -15.57 21.29 2.25
C GLU A 58 -14.09 21.67 2.23
N LEU A 59 -13.19 20.68 2.20
CA LEU A 59 -11.74 20.91 2.12
C LEU A 59 -11.31 21.55 0.80
N ALA A 60 -12.05 21.28 -0.28
CA ALA A 60 -11.78 21.80 -1.62
C ALA A 60 -12.34 23.20 -1.86
N GLN A 61 -13.30 23.67 -1.07
CA GLN A 61 -13.88 25.01 -1.23
C GLN A 61 -12.83 26.10 -1.09
N GLY A 62 -12.75 26.97 -2.10
CA GLY A 62 -11.83 28.12 -2.12
C GLY A 62 -10.36 27.78 -2.40
N ARG A 63 -10.02 26.51 -2.62
CA ARG A 63 -8.68 26.08 -3.04
C ARG A 63 -8.43 26.46 -4.49
N ARG A 64 -7.19 26.83 -4.81
CA ARG A 64 -6.80 27.30 -6.16
C ARG A 64 -6.56 26.16 -7.14
N ASP A 65 -5.97 25.07 -6.66
CA ASP A 65 -5.61 23.87 -7.40
C ASP A 65 -5.56 22.66 -6.47
N ALA A 66 -5.46 21.47 -7.07
CA ALA A 66 -5.33 20.24 -6.33
C ALA A 66 -4.31 19.29 -6.99
N VAL A 67 -3.61 18.54 -6.16
CA VAL A 67 -2.83 17.37 -6.58
C VAL A 67 -3.46 16.11 -6.02
N VAL A 68 -3.75 15.14 -6.89
CA VAL A 68 -4.20 13.80 -6.53
C VAL A 68 -3.05 12.83 -6.82
N VAL A 69 -2.42 12.34 -5.76
CA VAL A 69 -1.32 11.38 -5.87
C VAL A 69 -1.89 9.98 -6.01
N ILE A 70 -1.55 9.29 -7.08
CA ILE A 70 -1.96 7.89 -7.33
C ILE A 70 -0.77 6.95 -7.33
N SER A 71 -1.00 5.68 -6.99
CA SER A 71 0.03 4.64 -7.17
C SER A 71 0.27 4.34 -8.64
N ASP A 72 1.51 3.95 -8.97
CA ASP A 72 1.90 3.49 -10.30
C ASP A 72 1.32 2.11 -10.67
N ILE A 73 1.57 1.65 -11.90
CA ILE A 73 1.07 0.37 -12.42
C ILE A 73 1.50 -0.86 -11.61
N THR A 74 2.52 -0.75 -10.74
CA THR A 74 2.99 -1.87 -9.92
C THR A 74 2.04 -2.19 -8.77
N ARG A 75 1.00 -1.37 -8.59
CA ARG A 75 -0.06 -1.55 -7.60
C ARG A 75 -1.40 -1.78 -8.27
N PRO A 76 -2.21 -2.74 -7.82
CA PRO A 76 -3.52 -3.01 -8.40
C PRO A 76 -4.58 -2.03 -7.86
N VAL A 77 -4.25 -0.74 -7.68
CA VAL A 77 -5.23 0.26 -7.23
C VAL A 77 -6.27 0.44 -8.34
N PRO A 78 -7.58 0.32 -8.06
CA PRO A 78 -8.64 0.51 -9.04
C PRO A 78 -8.85 2.01 -9.33
N ASN A 79 -7.82 2.68 -9.86
CA ASN A 79 -7.80 4.12 -10.14
C ASN A 79 -8.99 4.56 -11.02
N ARG A 80 -9.35 3.76 -12.03
CA ARG A 80 -10.52 3.98 -12.90
C ARG A 80 -11.86 4.05 -12.15
N LEU A 81 -11.92 3.52 -10.93
CA LEU A 81 -13.09 3.47 -10.08
C LEU A 81 -13.05 4.56 -9.01
N ILE A 82 -11.88 4.82 -8.42
CA ILE A 82 -11.76 5.80 -7.32
C ILE A 82 -11.55 7.24 -7.80
N LEU A 83 -10.92 7.45 -8.97
CA LEU A 83 -10.65 8.80 -9.48
C LEU A 83 -11.92 9.55 -9.89
N PRO A 84 -12.89 8.98 -10.61
CA PRO A 84 -14.04 9.76 -11.08
C PRO A 84 -14.82 10.46 -9.94
N PRO A 85 -15.18 9.79 -8.82
CA PRO A 85 -15.85 10.48 -7.72
C PRO A 85 -14.99 11.58 -7.05
N ILE A 86 -13.67 11.37 -6.95
CA ILE A 86 -12.74 12.37 -6.41
C ILE A 86 -12.72 13.60 -7.32
N LEU A 87 -12.48 13.40 -8.62
CA LEU A 87 -12.35 14.48 -9.59
C LEU A 87 -13.66 15.26 -9.75
N GLU A 88 -14.80 14.57 -9.78
CA GLU A 88 -16.11 15.19 -9.79
C GLU A 88 -16.34 16.05 -8.53
N THR A 89 -15.98 15.56 -7.35
CA THR A 89 -16.08 16.34 -6.10
C THR A 89 -15.24 17.61 -6.16
N LEU A 90 -14.03 17.56 -6.73
CA LEU A 90 -13.15 18.72 -6.87
C LEU A 90 -13.71 19.74 -7.86
N GLU A 91 -14.19 19.29 -9.03
CA GLU A 91 -14.81 20.16 -10.03
C GLU A 91 -16.06 20.84 -9.49
N GLN A 92 -16.94 20.10 -8.81
CA GLN A 92 -18.14 20.63 -8.17
C GLN A 92 -17.83 21.60 -7.02
N SER A 93 -16.65 21.50 -6.41
CA SER A 93 -16.16 22.43 -5.38
C SER A 93 -15.52 23.70 -5.96
N GLY A 94 -15.44 23.81 -7.29
CA GLY A 94 -14.96 25.00 -7.99
C GLY A 94 -13.50 24.94 -8.44
N ILE A 95 -12.79 23.81 -8.27
CA ILE A 95 -11.44 23.65 -8.81
C ILE A 95 -11.57 23.22 -10.28
N PRO A 96 -11.17 24.06 -11.24
CA PRO A 96 -11.34 23.73 -12.65
C PRO A 96 -10.39 22.59 -13.05
N ARG A 97 -10.81 21.76 -14.01
CA ARG A 97 -10.11 20.54 -14.42
C ARG A 97 -8.62 20.75 -14.72
N GLU A 98 -8.28 21.83 -15.40
CA GLU A 98 -6.90 22.20 -15.77
C GLU A 98 -6.00 22.57 -14.57
N LYS A 99 -6.60 22.76 -13.39
CA LYS A 99 -5.91 23.00 -12.10
C LYS A 99 -5.87 21.75 -11.23
N ILE A 100 -6.33 20.60 -11.72
CA ILE A 100 -6.20 19.31 -11.03
C ILE A 100 -5.06 18.54 -11.69
N LEU A 101 -3.98 18.33 -10.93
CA LEU A 101 -2.87 17.46 -11.33
C LEU A 101 -3.07 16.07 -10.75
N ILE A 102 -3.00 15.04 -11.59
CA ILE A 102 -2.87 13.65 -11.16
C ILE A 102 -1.39 13.29 -11.20
N LEU A 103 -0.78 13.08 -10.04
CA LEU A 103 0.66 12.80 -9.92
C LEU A 103 0.87 11.32 -9.62
N ILE A 104 1.52 10.60 -10.53
CA ILE A 104 1.83 9.17 -10.37
C ILE A 104 3.06 9.02 -9.46
N ALA A 105 2.86 8.41 -8.29
CA ALA A 105 3.88 8.12 -7.30
C ALA A 105 4.72 6.89 -7.68
N THR A 106 5.66 7.09 -8.61
CA THR A 106 6.59 6.06 -9.09
C THR A 106 7.69 5.73 -8.07
N GLY A 107 7.98 6.62 -7.11
CA GLY A 107 9.18 6.55 -6.30
C GLY A 107 10.44 6.41 -7.18
N MET A 108 11.04 5.21 -7.17
CA MET A 108 12.23 4.87 -7.98
C MET A 108 11.92 4.01 -9.22
N HIS A 109 10.65 3.76 -9.51
CA HIS A 109 10.25 2.98 -10.69
C HIS A 109 10.32 3.83 -11.96
N ARG A 110 10.34 3.16 -13.11
CA ARG A 110 10.21 3.82 -14.42
C ARG A 110 8.83 4.51 -14.53
N PRO A 111 8.70 5.55 -15.37
CA PRO A 111 7.41 6.18 -15.62
C PRO A 111 6.41 5.23 -16.28
N ASN A 112 5.11 5.51 -16.10
CA ASN A 112 4.00 4.90 -16.82
C ASN A 112 3.59 5.83 -17.97
N GLU A 113 3.75 5.38 -19.21
CA GLU A 113 3.54 6.17 -20.43
C GLU A 113 2.73 5.38 -21.47
N GLY A 114 2.14 6.08 -22.43
CA GLY A 114 1.41 5.46 -23.54
C GLY A 114 0.22 4.61 -23.09
N GLU A 115 0.13 3.37 -23.60
CA GLU A 115 -0.95 2.43 -23.27
C GLU A 115 -1.01 2.11 -21.76
N GLU A 116 0.13 2.09 -21.07
CA GLU A 116 0.18 1.78 -19.64
C GLU A 116 -0.45 2.90 -18.80
N LEU A 117 -0.32 4.16 -19.24
CA LEU A 117 -1.00 5.29 -18.61
C LEU A 117 -2.53 5.16 -18.78
N ILE A 118 -2.98 4.81 -20.00
CA ILE A 118 -4.40 4.61 -20.31
C ILE A 118 -4.97 3.42 -19.52
N GLU A 119 -4.20 2.34 -19.36
CA GLU A 119 -4.57 1.22 -18.48
C GLU A 119 -4.74 1.69 -17.04
N LEU A 120 -3.77 2.48 -16.55
CA LEU A 120 -3.72 2.95 -15.16
C LEU A 120 -4.91 3.84 -14.80
N VAL A 121 -5.23 4.87 -15.60
CA VAL A 121 -6.25 5.87 -15.24
C VAL A 121 -7.52 5.82 -16.09
N GLY A 122 -7.50 5.15 -17.23
CA GLY A 122 -8.58 5.15 -18.20
C GLY A 122 -8.44 6.26 -19.25
N GLU A 123 -8.95 5.99 -20.45
CA GLU A 123 -8.83 6.86 -21.62
C GLU A 123 -9.36 8.27 -21.36
N GLU A 124 -10.54 8.38 -20.75
CA GLU A 124 -11.15 9.67 -20.45
C GLU A 124 -10.30 10.54 -19.52
N ILE A 125 -9.72 9.94 -18.46
CA ILE A 125 -8.88 10.69 -17.52
C ILE A 125 -7.55 11.04 -18.17
N ALA A 126 -6.94 10.11 -18.91
CA ALA A 126 -5.69 10.34 -19.62
C ALA A 126 -5.80 11.45 -20.67
N GLU A 127 -6.96 11.60 -21.31
CA GLU A 127 -7.23 12.65 -22.30
C GLU A 127 -7.56 14.01 -21.66
N LYS A 128 -8.40 14.01 -20.61
CA LYS A 128 -9.01 15.24 -20.10
C LYS A 128 -8.24 15.91 -18.96
N TYR A 129 -7.40 15.18 -18.24
CA TYR A 129 -6.67 15.70 -17.07
C TYR A 129 -5.17 15.75 -17.32
N ARG A 130 -4.51 16.63 -16.59
CA ARG A 130 -3.05 16.65 -16.53
C ARG A 130 -2.59 15.47 -15.66
N VAL A 131 -2.04 14.43 -16.29
CA VAL A 131 -1.47 13.27 -15.59
C VAL A 131 0.04 13.23 -15.81
N GLU A 132 0.82 13.26 -14.73
CA GLU A 132 2.27 13.31 -14.82
C GLU A 132 2.94 12.28 -13.93
N ASN A 133 4.09 11.78 -14.37
CA ASN A 133 4.92 10.88 -13.58
C ASN A 133 5.83 11.66 -12.63
N HIS A 134 5.96 11.16 -11.41
CA HIS A 134 7.09 11.48 -10.57
C HIS A 134 8.38 10.85 -11.13
N SER A 135 9.53 11.47 -10.88
CA SER A 135 10.84 10.92 -11.17
C SER A 135 11.78 11.22 -10.01
N GLY A 136 11.96 10.28 -9.09
CA GLY A 136 12.78 10.53 -7.91
C GLY A 136 14.29 10.66 -8.23
N THR A 137 14.71 10.37 -9.46
CA THR A 137 16.09 10.63 -9.93
C THR A 137 16.30 12.04 -10.50
N ASP A 138 15.23 12.78 -10.79
CA ASP A 138 15.31 14.16 -11.24
C ASP A 138 15.36 15.13 -10.05
N ARG A 139 16.57 15.46 -9.59
CA ARG A 139 16.77 16.29 -8.41
C ARG A 139 16.12 17.69 -8.53
N GLU A 140 16.12 18.29 -9.72
CA GLU A 140 15.61 19.66 -9.93
C GLU A 140 14.08 19.75 -9.82
N ALA A 141 13.38 18.63 -10.04
CA ALA A 141 11.94 18.51 -9.85
C ALA A 141 11.51 18.51 -8.36
N HIS A 142 12.45 18.53 -7.42
CA HIS A 142 12.15 18.48 -5.98
C HIS A 142 12.41 19.81 -5.28
N VAL A 143 11.66 20.06 -4.21
CA VAL A 143 11.94 21.11 -3.23
C VAL A 143 12.71 20.48 -2.07
N ASP A 144 13.84 21.09 -1.71
CA ASP A 144 14.62 20.71 -0.54
C ASP A 144 13.98 21.33 0.72
N LEU A 145 13.40 20.47 1.57
CA LEU A 145 12.76 20.82 2.83
C LEU A 145 13.72 20.64 4.03
N GLY A 146 15.01 20.43 3.77
CA GLY A 146 16.04 20.21 4.78
C GLY A 146 16.23 18.75 5.14
N ILE A 147 16.76 18.51 6.34
CA ILE A 147 17.09 17.17 6.84
C ILE A 147 16.34 16.95 8.15
N SER A 148 15.68 15.80 8.30
CA SER A 148 14.99 15.43 9.53
C SER A 148 15.96 15.17 10.69
N GLU A 149 15.45 15.11 11.92
CA GLU A 149 16.25 14.80 13.12
C GLU A 149 16.97 13.44 13.03
N GLU A 150 16.41 12.48 12.30
CA GLU A 150 16.97 11.14 12.03
C GLU A 150 17.99 11.13 10.89
N GLY A 151 18.26 12.30 10.30
CA GLY A 151 19.19 12.43 9.19
C GLY A 151 18.59 12.02 7.84
N VAL A 152 17.27 12.10 7.66
CA VAL A 152 16.62 11.86 6.36
C VAL A 152 16.57 13.17 5.58
N PRO A 153 17.30 13.31 4.45
CA PRO A 153 17.12 14.45 3.55
C PRO A 153 15.70 14.41 3.00
N LEU A 154 14.98 15.53 3.06
CA LEU A 154 13.59 15.62 2.66
C LEU A 154 13.47 16.42 1.36
N LEU A 155 13.58 15.72 0.24
CA LEU A 155 13.39 16.29 -1.09
C LEU A 155 12.13 15.70 -1.70
N VAL A 156 11.13 16.56 -1.93
CA VAL A 156 9.77 16.16 -2.32
C VAL A 156 9.39 16.84 -3.62
N ASP A 157 8.65 16.14 -4.48
CA ASP A 157 8.19 16.67 -5.77
C ASP A 157 7.54 18.06 -5.63
N ARG A 158 8.08 19.02 -6.37
CA ARG A 158 7.66 20.42 -6.29
C ARG A 158 6.18 20.60 -6.57
N ARG A 159 5.64 19.84 -7.51
CA ARG A 159 4.21 19.90 -7.88
C ARG A 159 3.31 19.47 -6.72
N TYR A 160 3.79 18.58 -5.86
CA TYR A 160 3.08 18.20 -4.64
C TYR A 160 3.18 19.31 -3.58
N ILE A 161 4.36 19.89 -3.38
CA ILE A 161 4.59 20.94 -2.38
C ILE A 161 3.86 22.23 -2.71
N GLU A 162 3.77 22.62 -3.99
CA GLU A 162 3.16 23.88 -4.40
C GLU A 162 1.62 23.84 -4.49
N ALA A 163 1.03 22.64 -4.54
CA ALA A 163 -0.42 22.45 -4.60
C ALA A 163 -1.12 22.92 -3.32
N ASP A 164 -2.26 23.56 -3.49
CA ASP A 164 -3.09 24.09 -2.41
C ASP A 164 -3.81 22.95 -1.65
N LEU A 165 -4.42 22.03 -2.39
CA LEU A 165 -5.05 20.82 -1.85
C LEU A 165 -4.27 19.56 -2.24
N ARG A 166 -3.88 18.74 -1.26
CA ARG A 166 -3.07 17.53 -1.46
C ARG A 166 -3.82 16.28 -1.05
N ILE A 167 -4.16 15.44 -2.03
CA ILE A 167 -4.92 14.21 -1.84
C ILE A 167 -4.03 13.01 -2.15
N LEU A 168 -4.03 12.00 -1.28
CA LEU A 168 -3.29 10.76 -1.47
C LEU A 168 -4.23 9.59 -1.70
N THR A 169 -4.08 8.86 -2.79
CA THR A 169 -4.79 7.60 -3.01
C THR A 169 -3.86 6.39 -2.88
N GLY A 170 -4.42 5.21 -2.67
CA GLY A 170 -3.61 3.99 -2.68
C GLY A 170 -4.30 2.75 -2.13
N LEU A 171 -3.58 1.65 -2.20
CA LEU A 171 -3.95 0.36 -1.62
C LEU A 171 -3.35 0.21 -0.22
N ILE A 172 -4.12 -0.30 0.73
CA ILE A 172 -3.61 -0.84 1.99
C ILE A 172 -3.44 -2.35 1.82
N GLU A 173 -2.20 -2.81 1.94
CA GLU A 173 -1.78 -4.21 1.98
C GLU A 173 -0.62 -4.32 2.98
N PRO A 174 -0.35 -5.49 3.57
CA PRO A 174 0.83 -5.63 4.42
C PRO A 174 2.10 -5.34 3.60
N HIS A 175 3.11 -4.77 4.26
CA HIS A 175 4.34 -4.33 3.59
C HIS A 175 5.57 -4.59 4.45
N LEU A 176 6.55 -5.28 3.87
CA LEU A 176 7.78 -5.80 4.49
C LEU A 176 8.46 -4.89 5.50
N MET A 177 8.63 -3.62 5.13
CA MET A 177 9.34 -2.66 5.97
C MET A 177 8.39 -1.66 6.63
N ALA A 178 7.23 -1.43 6.05
CA ALA A 178 6.39 -0.29 6.43
C ALA A 178 5.24 -0.70 7.36
N GLY A 179 5.16 -1.98 7.74
CA GLY A 179 3.97 -2.57 8.35
C GLY A 179 2.90 -2.80 7.28
N TYR A 180 2.34 -1.71 6.77
CA TYR A 180 1.31 -1.67 5.73
C TYR A 180 1.62 -0.60 4.68
N SER A 181 1.12 -0.75 3.45
CA SER A 181 1.13 0.29 2.40
C SER A 181 0.06 1.36 2.65
N GLY A 182 -0.25 2.22 1.68
CA GLY A 182 -1.26 3.27 1.81
C GLY A 182 -0.82 4.46 2.68
N GLY A 183 -1.71 5.44 2.79
CA GLY A 183 -1.54 6.68 3.55
C GLY A 183 -0.24 7.40 3.21
N ARG A 184 0.58 7.64 4.24
CA ARG A 184 1.91 8.29 4.15
C ARG A 184 2.85 7.76 3.07
N LYS A 185 2.69 6.50 2.61
CA LYS A 185 3.51 5.96 1.51
C LYS A 185 3.28 6.64 0.17
N GLY A 186 2.14 7.32 -0.03
CA GLY A 186 1.90 8.16 -1.20
C GLY A 186 2.90 9.31 -1.30
N VAL A 187 3.41 9.80 -0.17
CA VAL A 187 4.48 10.82 -0.13
C VAL A 187 5.85 10.18 0.02
N LEU A 188 6.05 9.39 1.08
CA LEU A 188 7.32 8.73 1.37
C LEU A 188 7.14 7.21 1.35
N PRO A 189 7.53 6.51 0.27
CA PRO A 189 8.49 6.95 -0.75
C PRO A 189 7.90 7.61 -2.02
N GLY A 190 6.57 7.64 -2.18
CA GLY A 190 5.91 7.79 -3.47
C GLY A 190 6.35 8.98 -4.35
N VAL A 191 6.58 10.15 -3.76
CA VAL A 191 6.97 11.38 -4.48
C VAL A 191 8.23 12.03 -3.89
N CYS A 192 9.13 11.22 -3.34
CA CYS A 192 10.39 11.67 -2.76
C CYS A 192 11.61 11.31 -3.63
N SER A 193 12.66 12.11 -3.52
CA SER A 193 13.88 11.92 -4.30
C SER A 193 14.69 10.67 -3.92
N LEU A 194 15.62 10.29 -4.78
CA LEU A 194 16.59 9.20 -4.58
C LEU A 194 17.41 9.38 -3.29
N GLU A 195 17.76 10.61 -2.92
CA GLU A 195 18.51 10.91 -1.70
C GLU A 195 17.71 10.56 -0.45
N THR A 196 16.44 10.96 -0.41
CA THR A 196 15.49 10.57 0.64
C THR A 196 15.39 9.04 0.70
N MET A 197 15.26 8.40 -0.47
CA MET A 197 15.10 6.96 -0.60
C MET A 197 16.30 6.17 -0.13
N LYS A 198 17.52 6.61 -0.41
CA LYS A 198 18.77 5.98 0.05
C LYS A 198 18.84 5.86 1.56
N VAL A 199 18.26 6.80 2.30
CA VAL A 199 18.22 6.75 3.77
C VAL A 199 17.07 5.86 4.25
N MET A 200 15.87 6.08 3.73
CA MET A 200 14.68 5.32 4.16
C MET A 200 14.72 3.83 3.79
N HIS A 201 15.51 3.47 2.77
CA HIS A 201 15.80 2.09 2.36
C HIS A 201 17.26 1.70 2.70
N GLY A 202 17.90 2.46 3.57
CA GLY A 202 19.25 2.19 4.03
C GLY A 202 19.30 1.04 5.04
N TYR A 203 20.48 0.45 5.19
CA TYR A 203 20.70 -0.72 6.04
C TYR A 203 20.20 -0.50 7.49
N LYS A 204 20.35 0.71 8.04
CA LYS A 204 19.92 1.05 9.41
C LYS A 204 18.42 0.86 9.61
N VAL A 205 17.61 1.25 8.63
CA VAL A 205 16.15 1.13 8.70
C VAL A 205 15.73 -0.32 8.46
N ILE A 206 16.30 -0.97 7.43
CA ILE A 206 15.94 -2.33 7.02
C ILE A 206 16.29 -3.37 8.10
N GLN A 207 17.47 -3.27 8.72
CA GLN A 207 17.91 -4.23 9.73
C GLN A 207 17.28 -4.02 11.09
N HIS A 208 16.57 -2.90 11.30
CA HIS A 208 16.01 -2.59 12.59
C HIS A 208 15.01 -3.67 13.02
N PRO A 209 15.08 -4.18 14.26
CA PRO A 209 14.28 -5.32 14.69
C PRO A 209 12.77 -5.07 14.62
N LEU A 210 12.33 -3.81 14.72
CA LEU A 210 10.92 -3.39 14.65
C LEU A 210 10.45 -2.99 13.24
N THR A 211 11.33 -2.99 12.23
CA THR A 211 10.96 -2.80 10.82
C THR A 211 10.45 -4.12 10.27
N VAL A 212 9.16 -4.38 10.46
CA VAL A 212 8.53 -5.68 10.16
C VAL A 212 7.17 -5.52 9.49
N VAL A 213 6.73 -6.55 8.77
CA VAL A 213 5.37 -6.63 8.18
C VAL A 213 4.34 -6.56 9.31
N GLY A 214 3.21 -5.91 9.07
CA GLY A 214 2.08 -5.94 10.00
C GLY A 214 2.23 -5.09 11.27
N ARG A 215 3.30 -4.28 11.38
CA ARG A 215 3.59 -3.46 12.57
C ARG A 215 3.70 -1.98 12.24
N LEU A 216 2.90 -1.15 12.92
CA LEU A 216 2.90 0.30 12.76
C LEU A 216 3.48 1.04 13.97
N ASP A 217 3.02 0.74 15.19
CA ASP A 217 3.15 1.63 16.36
C ASP A 217 4.58 1.99 16.78
N ASP A 218 5.54 1.12 16.55
CA ASP A 218 6.97 1.31 16.87
C ASP A 218 7.87 0.96 15.68
N ASN A 219 7.29 0.82 14.49
CA ASN A 219 8.03 0.56 13.28
C ASN A 219 8.73 1.87 12.84
N PRO A 220 10.07 1.95 12.86
CA PRO A 220 10.79 3.20 12.63
C PRO A 220 10.60 3.72 11.20
N PHE A 221 10.42 2.85 10.21
CA PHE A 221 10.07 3.26 8.85
C PHE A 221 8.73 3.97 8.83
N HIS A 222 7.70 3.35 9.44
CA HIS A 222 6.35 3.91 9.49
C HIS A 222 6.32 5.24 10.24
N LEU A 223 6.90 5.29 11.45
CA LEU A 223 6.89 6.49 12.29
C LEU A 223 7.58 7.68 11.62
N THR A 224 8.75 7.43 11.02
CA THR A 224 9.48 8.47 10.27
C THR A 224 8.66 8.94 9.07
N ALA A 225 8.13 8.02 8.26
CA ALA A 225 7.31 8.38 7.10
C ALA A 225 6.05 9.15 7.49
N LEU A 226 5.34 8.73 8.55
CA LEU A 226 4.13 9.39 9.02
C LEU A 226 4.43 10.80 9.51
N ARG A 227 5.46 10.98 10.34
CA ARG A 227 5.85 12.31 10.84
C ARG A 227 6.25 13.24 9.69
N LEU A 228 7.10 12.78 8.77
CA LEU A 228 7.55 13.61 7.65
C LEU A 228 6.39 13.96 6.71
N THR A 229 5.48 13.03 6.43
CA THR A 229 4.27 13.36 5.66
C THR A 229 3.37 14.34 6.40
N ARG A 230 3.22 14.27 7.73
CA ARG A 230 2.48 15.28 8.52
C ARG A 230 3.14 16.66 8.44
N GLN A 231 4.47 16.71 8.47
CA GLN A 231 5.23 17.95 8.34
C GLN A 231 5.07 18.58 6.94
N ILE A 232 5.06 17.76 5.89
CA ILE A 232 4.85 18.20 4.51
C ILE A 232 3.39 18.63 4.30
N GLY A 233 2.45 17.91 4.90
CA GLY A 233 1.01 18.10 4.75
C GLY A 233 0.41 17.11 3.75
N ALA A 234 -0.71 16.51 4.14
CA ALA A 234 -1.62 15.75 3.28
C ALA A 234 -3.03 16.03 3.79
N ASP A 235 -3.84 16.73 3.01
CA ASP A 235 -5.15 17.24 3.45
C ASP A 235 -6.20 16.12 3.54
N PHE A 236 -6.09 15.11 2.68
CA PHE A 236 -7.07 14.04 2.58
C PHE A 236 -6.46 12.78 1.98
N ILE A 237 -6.87 11.60 2.44
CA ILE A 237 -6.52 10.33 1.80
C ILE A 237 -7.77 9.61 1.30
N VAL A 238 -7.60 8.78 0.26
CA VAL A 238 -8.59 7.78 -0.19
C VAL A 238 -7.87 6.46 -0.37
N ASN A 239 -7.98 5.58 0.61
CA ASN A 239 -7.35 4.28 0.56
C ASN A 239 -8.37 3.17 0.37
N VAL A 240 -7.96 2.14 -0.34
CA VAL A 240 -8.79 0.98 -0.61
C VAL A 240 -8.12 -0.29 -0.13
N ILE A 241 -8.94 -1.32 0.06
CA ILE A 241 -8.51 -2.70 0.25
C ILE A 241 -9.25 -3.58 -0.74
N LEU A 242 -8.56 -4.65 -1.15
CA LEU A 242 -8.98 -5.53 -2.23
C LEU A 242 -8.92 -6.98 -1.75
N ASN A 243 -9.77 -7.83 -2.33
CA ASN A 243 -9.61 -9.27 -2.21
C ASN A 243 -8.59 -9.82 -3.23
N GLU A 244 -8.35 -11.12 -3.18
CA GLU A 244 -7.41 -11.82 -4.08
C GLU A 244 -7.77 -11.74 -5.56
N ARG A 245 -9.04 -11.45 -5.89
CA ARG A 245 -9.54 -11.22 -7.24
C ARG A 245 -9.40 -9.76 -7.69
N ARG A 246 -8.74 -8.91 -6.89
CA ARG A 246 -8.60 -7.46 -7.09
C ARG A 246 -9.93 -6.71 -7.11
N GLU A 247 -10.95 -7.28 -6.46
CA GLU A 247 -12.24 -6.63 -6.30
C GLU A 247 -12.22 -5.74 -5.05
N LEU A 248 -12.90 -4.59 -5.12
CA LEU A 248 -12.94 -3.63 -4.03
C LEU A 248 -13.75 -4.16 -2.85
N THR A 249 -13.14 -4.21 -1.68
CA THR A 249 -13.79 -4.73 -0.45
C THR A 249 -13.97 -3.68 0.63
N GLY A 250 -13.25 -2.55 0.54
CA GLY A 250 -13.41 -1.42 1.46
C GLY A 250 -12.77 -0.14 0.94
N VAL A 251 -13.32 1.00 1.37
CA VAL A 251 -12.82 2.35 1.06
C VAL A 251 -12.73 3.15 2.36
N PHE A 252 -11.59 3.78 2.61
CA PHE A 252 -11.27 4.50 3.83
C PHE A 252 -10.67 5.85 3.46
N SER A 253 -11.45 6.90 3.73
CA SER A 253 -11.12 8.25 3.31
C SER A 253 -11.09 9.20 4.51
N GLY A 254 -10.24 10.24 4.46
CA GLY A 254 -10.13 11.24 5.53
C GLY A 254 -8.70 11.52 5.98
N ASP A 255 -8.48 11.54 7.29
CA ASP A 255 -7.21 11.86 7.92
C ASP A 255 -6.12 10.84 7.57
N LEU A 256 -4.90 11.33 7.42
CA LEU A 256 -3.73 10.57 7.02
C LEU A 256 -3.48 9.31 7.85
N ASP A 257 -3.73 9.36 9.16
CA ASP A 257 -3.42 8.27 10.09
C ASP A 257 -4.69 7.55 10.55
N GLN A 258 -5.75 8.29 10.90
CA GLN A 258 -7.00 7.68 11.39
C GLN A 258 -7.70 6.86 10.30
N ALA A 259 -7.86 7.39 9.08
CA ALA A 259 -8.47 6.64 7.99
C ALA A 259 -7.59 5.46 7.55
N HIS A 260 -6.25 5.66 7.54
CA HIS A 260 -5.30 4.59 7.24
C HIS A 260 -5.38 3.44 8.25
N ARG A 261 -5.39 3.76 9.55
CA ARG A 261 -5.51 2.78 10.64
C ARG A 261 -6.85 2.06 10.62
N ALA A 262 -7.94 2.74 10.29
CA ALA A 262 -9.24 2.09 10.11
C ALA A 262 -9.20 1.05 8.98
N GLY A 263 -8.59 1.39 7.84
CA GLY A 263 -8.41 0.44 6.74
C GLY A 263 -7.48 -0.72 7.08
N VAL A 264 -6.41 -0.46 7.85
CA VAL A 264 -5.52 -1.52 8.36
C VAL A 264 -6.26 -2.45 9.32
N ALA A 265 -7.04 -1.91 10.26
CA ALA A 265 -7.81 -2.71 11.20
C ALA A 265 -8.87 -3.58 10.51
N GLU A 266 -9.50 -3.10 9.44
CA GLU A 266 -10.40 -3.91 8.63
C GLU A 266 -9.64 -5.02 7.88
N LEU A 267 -8.51 -4.66 7.29
CA LEU A 267 -7.67 -5.60 6.54
C LEU A 267 -7.12 -6.73 7.42
N GLU A 268 -6.67 -6.42 8.64
CA GLU A 268 -6.08 -7.39 9.57
C GLU A 268 -7.00 -8.59 9.83
N LYS A 269 -8.33 -8.40 9.78
CA LYS A 269 -9.31 -9.48 9.94
C LYS A 269 -9.20 -10.60 8.90
N PHE A 270 -8.56 -10.33 7.76
CA PHE A 270 -8.48 -11.25 6.63
C PHE A 270 -7.06 -11.72 6.30
N VAL A 271 -6.05 -10.94 6.68
CA VAL A 271 -4.64 -11.17 6.28
C VAL A 271 -3.69 -11.35 7.46
N VAL A 272 -4.20 -11.31 8.69
CA VAL A 272 -3.44 -11.63 9.90
C VAL A 272 -4.04 -12.85 10.56
N ASP A 273 -3.17 -13.71 11.06
CA ASP A 273 -3.55 -14.88 11.83
C ASP A 273 -2.54 -15.11 12.96
N GLU A 274 -2.98 -15.81 14.00
CA GLU A 274 -2.23 -16.06 15.22
C GLU A 274 -1.89 -17.53 15.34
N ILE A 275 -0.71 -17.82 15.89
CA ILE A 275 -0.27 -19.18 16.23
C ILE A 275 -0.04 -19.27 17.73
N GLU A 276 -0.38 -20.41 18.32
CA GLU A 276 -0.30 -20.60 19.78
C GLU A 276 1.14 -20.63 20.28
N GLN A 277 2.05 -21.15 19.45
CA GLN A 277 3.47 -21.30 19.79
C GLN A 277 4.35 -21.20 18.54
N PRO A 278 5.64 -20.83 18.69
CA PRO A 278 6.58 -20.84 17.57
C PRO A 278 6.71 -22.23 16.97
N VAL A 279 6.91 -22.28 15.65
CA VAL A 279 7.11 -23.52 14.90
C VAL A 279 8.54 -23.65 14.40
N ASP A 280 8.98 -24.89 14.16
CA ASP A 280 10.35 -25.18 13.71
C ASP A 280 10.56 -24.93 12.22
N ILE A 281 9.52 -25.16 11.41
CA ILE A 281 9.58 -24.99 9.96
C ILE A 281 8.38 -24.17 9.48
N VAL A 282 8.66 -23.26 8.56
CA VAL A 282 7.67 -22.48 7.82
C VAL A 282 7.84 -22.78 6.34
N VAL A 283 6.78 -23.21 5.67
CA VAL A 283 6.75 -23.37 4.21
C VAL A 283 5.81 -22.33 3.64
N GLY A 284 6.37 -21.36 2.90
CA GLY A 284 5.65 -20.28 2.24
C GLY A 284 5.86 -20.28 0.72
N CYS A 285 4.91 -19.77 -0.05
CA CYS A 285 5.02 -19.60 -1.50
C CYS A 285 4.76 -18.15 -1.92
N SER A 286 5.41 -17.67 -2.97
CA SER A 286 5.38 -16.24 -3.35
C SER A 286 4.30 -15.82 -4.36
N GLY A 287 3.12 -16.42 -4.29
CA GLY A 287 1.97 -16.12 -5.16
C GLY A 287 2.08 -16.60 -6.62
N GLY A 288 3.20 -17.21 -6.99
CA GLY A 288 3.46 -17.69 -8.36
C GLY A 288 3.66 -16.56 -9.39
N TYR A 289 3.51 -16.89 -10.67
CA TYR A 289 3.67 -15.96 -11.79
C TYR A 289 2.45 -15.04 -11.94
N PRO A 290 2.63 -13.76 -12.33
CA PRO A 290 3.88 -13.02 -12.57
C PRO A 290 4.60 -12.47 -11.33
N SER A 291 3.98 -12.52 -10.15
CA SER A 291 4.52 -11.95 -8.90
C SER A 291 5.91 -12.46 -8.50
N THR A 292 6.31 -13.68 -8.89
CA THR A 292 7.67 -14.23 -8.68
C THR A 292 8.67 -14.01 -9.82
N ARG A 293 8.36 -13.17 -10.83
CA ARG A 293 9.25 -13.00 -12.00
C ARG A 293 10.60 -12.37 -11.62
N PRO A 294 10.68 -11.28 -10.84
CA PRO A 294 11.93 -10.84 -10.22
C PRO A 294 12.19 -11.59 -8.91
N PHE A 295 13.44 -11.98 -8.67
CA PHE A 295 13.84 -12.59 -7.39
C PHE A 295 13.55 -11.67 -6.20
N THR A 296 13.66 -10.36 -6.38
CA THR A 296 13.34 -9.34 -5.37
C THR A 296 11.85 -9.29 -5.00
N SER A 297 10.95 -9.70 -5.89
CA SER A 297 9.53 -9.86 -5.58
C SER A 297 9.25 -11.22 -4.93
N ALA A 298 9.98 -12.26 -5.31
CA ALA A 298 9.87 -13.57 -4.67
C ALA A 298 10.33 -13.54 -3.20
N SER A 299 11.41 -12.82 -2.89
CA SER A 299 11.97 -12.73 -1.53
C SER A 299 11.03 -12.10 -0.51
N LYS A 300 10.03 -11.34 -0.96
CA LYS A 300 8.97 -10.78 -0.11
C LYS A 300 8.24 -11.89 0.66
N GLY A 301 8.08 -13.03 0.02
CA GLY A 301 7.43 -14.20 0.59
C GLY A 301 8.19 -15.00 1.62
N TRP A 302 9.48 -14.74 1.72
CA TRP A 302 10.37 -15.44 2.63
C TRP A 302 10.65 -14.64 3.88
N TRP A 303 10.02 -13.47 4.03
CA TRP A 303 10.16 -12.69 5.23
C TRP A 303 9.44 -13.42 6.36
N PRO A 304 10.17 -13.99 7.34
CA PRO A 304 9.53 -14.77 8.38
C PRO A 304 8.61 -13.85 9.21
N PRO A 305 7.53 -14.39 9.81
CA PRO A 305 6.93 -13.74 10.97
C PRO A 305 8.06 -13.44 11.96
N LYS A 306 8.34 -12.17 12.20
CA LYS A 306 9.32 -11.77 13.22
C LYS A 306 8.59 -11.67 14.55
N LYS A 307 9.18 -12.29 15.57
CA LYS A 307 8.68 -12.29 16.94
C LYS A 307 8.37 -10.87 17.41
N SER A 308 7.08 -10.57 17.60
CA SER A 308 6.61 -9.39 18.32
C SER A 308 6.92 -9.59 19.80
N SER A 309 7.55 -8.62 20.46
CA SER A 309 7.98 -8.76 21.86
C SER A 309 6.83 -8.81 22.88
N ASN A 310 5.58 -8.63 22.45
CA ASN A 310 4.37 -8.84 23.23
C ASN A 310 3.25 -9.32 22.29
N LEU A 311 2.44 -10.27 22.77
CA LEU A 311 1.41 -11.06 22.07
C LEU A 311 1.95 -12.21 21.20
N ALA A 312 1.10 -13.22 21.00
CA ALA A 312 1.27 -14.37 20.13
C ALA A 312 1.98 -14.01 18.80
N GLU A 313 2.70 -14.96 18.21
CA GLU A 313 3.35 -14.72 16.93
C GLU A 313 2.29 -14.41 15.86
N ARG A 314 2.32 -13.18 15.35
CA ARG A 314 1.44 -12.72 14.27
C ARG A 314 2.03 -13.10 12.92
N LEU A 315 1.27 -13.84 12.12
CA LEU A 315 1.54 -14.05 10.70
C LEU A 315 0.84 -12.96 9.90
N SER A 316 1.52 -12.38 8.91
CA SER A 316 0.93 -11.40 8.00
C SER A 316 1.46 -11.61 6.59
N LEU A 317 0.57 -11.66 5.59
CA LEU A 317 0.96 -11.94 4.21
C LEU A 317 1.44 -10.68 3.48
N PRO A 318 2.68 -10.65 2.96
CA PRO A 318 3.33 -9.41 2.56
C PRO A 318 2.83 -8.77 1.26
N HIS A 319 1.87 -9.36 0.54
CA HIS A 319 1.21 -8.78 -0.65
C HIS A 319 -0.11 -9.48 -0.98
N ILE A 320 -1.13 -8.75 -1.46
CA ILE A 320 -2.44 -9.35 -1.82
C ILE A 320 -2.59 -9.53 -3.35
N SER A 321 -1.58 -9.13 -4.13
CA SER A 321 -1.64 -9.29 -5.59
C SER A 321 -1.20 -10.69 -6.02
N GLU A 322 -2.17 -11.44 -6.55
CA GLU A 322 -2.08 -12.75 -7.25
C GLU A 322 -1.88 -13.99 -6.36
N LYS A 323 -2.94 -14.81 -6.34
CA LYS A 323 -3.05 -16.18 -5.80
C LYS A 323 -2.49 -16.36 -4.38
N ALA A 324 -3.41 -16.37 -3.42
CA ALA A 324 -3.31 -16.92 -2.07
C ALA A 324 -1.91 -17.41 -1.67
N TRP A 325 -1.26 -16.62 -0.83
CA TRP A 325 -0.13 -17.10 -0.08
C TRP A 325 -0.60 -18.19 0.88
N GLU A 326 0.05 -19.34 0.81
CA GLU A 326 -0.12 -20.38 1.81
C GLU A 326 1.13 -20.38 2.69
N VAL A 327 0.94 -20.28 4.00
CA VAL A 327 2.01 -20.53 4.97
C VAL A 327 1.61 -21.75 5.78
N SER A 328 2.38 -22.83 5.65
CA SER A 328 2.22 -24.03 6.48
C SER A 328 3.29 -24.02 7.56
N LEU A 329 2.87 -24.22 8.80
CA LEU A 329 3.74 -24.22 9.97
C LEU A 329 3.88 -25.64 10.51
N PHE A 330 5.10 -26.03 10.88
CA PHE A 330 5.41 -27.39 11.36
C PHE A 330 6.15 -27.38 12.69
N SER A 331 5.69 -28.18 13.63
CA SER A 331 6.47 -28.52 14.83
C SER A 331 7.24 -29.84 14.60
N SER A 332 8.43 -29.90 15.17
CA SER A 332 9.23 -31.12 15.25
C SER A 332 8.67 -32.01 16.37
N GLY A 333 7.65 -32.80 16.03
CA GLY A 333 7.35 -34.01 16.81
C GLY A 333 8.40 -35.08 16.49
N GLU A 334 9.09 -35.57 17.53
CA GLU A 334 9.82 -36.85 17.50
C GLU A 334 8.93 -38.02 17.03
#